data_AF-A0A5B8VS94-F1
#
_entry.id   AF-A0A5B8VS94-F1
#
_cell.length_a   1.000
_cell.length_b   1.000
_cell.length_c   1.000
_cell.angle_alpha   90.00
_cell.angle_beta   90.00
_cell.angle_gamma   90.00
#
_symmetry.space_group_name_H-M   'P 1'
#
loop_
_entity.id
_entity.type
_entity.pdbx_description
1 polymer ?
#
loop_
_entity_poly.entity_id
_entity_poly.type
_entity_poly.pdbx_seq_one_letter_code
_entity_poly.pdbx_strand_id
1 'polypeptide(L)'
;MNLFAMSSPGLIMIGIGIAIKYFVKRRRFYRRNQYGMEVYKNFASASANGCLNKLASLLGTACILIGILLSFGGCMSKIWHPANGSAVELHPTWHKAEKRPNGN
;
A
#
# COMPACT_ATOMS: atom_id res chain seq x y z
N MET A 1 16.49 -16.74 -6.24
CA MET A 1 16.07 -16.47 -4.84
C MET A 1 15.91 -14.96 -4.66
N ASN A 2 14.72 -14.40 -4.88
CA ASN A 2 14.42 -12.98 -4.62
C ASN A 2 13.14 -12.89 -3.76
N LEU A 3 13.21 -13.45 -2.55
CA LEU A 3 12.11 -13.49 -1.58
C LEU A 3 11.82 -12.12 -0.94
N PHE A 4 12.74 -11.15 -1.04
CA PHE A 4 12.58 -9.82 -0.44
C PHE A 4 11.89 -8.78 -1.33
N ALA A 5 11.67 -9.06 -2.62
CA ALA A 5 11.23 -8.03 -3.58
C ALA A 5 9.70 -7.98 -3.80
N MET A 6 8.95 -9.06 -3.53
CA MET A 6 7.57 -9.18 -4.00
C MET A 6 6.47 -8.90 -2.94
N SER A 7 6.85 -8.65 -1.69
CA SER A 7 5.91 -8.33 -0.59
C SER A 7 6.33 -7.12 0.26
N SER A 8 7.47 -6.51 -0.04
CA SER A 8 8.11 -5.48 0.78
C SER A 8 7.59 -4.05 0.64
N PRO A 9 7.07 -3.55 -0.51
CA PRO A 9 6.83 -2.11 -0.64
C PRO A 9 5.69 -1.61 0.27
N GLY A 10 4.64 -2.40 0.46
CA GLY A 10 3.54 -2.06 1.38
C GLY A 10 3.97 -2.01 2.84
N LEU A 11 4.79 -2.97 3.28
CA LEU A 11 5.35 -3.01 4.64
C LEU A 11 6.31 -1.84 4.90
N ILE A 12 7.12 -1.47 3.89
CA ILE A 12 8.00 -0.30 3.97
C ILE A 12 7.16 0.98 4.14
N MET A 13 6.08 1.14 3.35
CA MET A 13 5.17 2.29 3.44
C MET A 13 4.51 2.39 4.84
N ILE A 14 4.05 1.25 5.39
CA ILE A 14 3.49 1.18 6.74
C ILE A 14 4.55 1.56 7.79
N GLY A 15 5.77 1.01 7.67
CA GLY A 15 6.89 1.32 8.55
C GLY A 15 7.24 2.81 8.56
N ILE A 16 7.30 3.44 7.38
CA ILE A 16 7.53 4.88 7.23
C ILE A 16 6.39 5.67 7.90
N GLY A 17 5.13 5.30 7.67
CA GLY A 17 3.98 5.97 8.28
C GLY A 17 3.99 5.89 9.82
N ILE A 18 4.37 4.74 10.38
CA ILE A 18 4.55 4.56 11.83
C ILE A 18 5.71 5.42 12.34
N ALA A 19 6.86 5.43 11.64
CA ALA A 19 8.02 6.23 12.01
C ALA A 19 7.70 7.72 12.06
N ILE A 20 6.97 8.25 11.08
CA ILE A 20 6.52 9.65 11.06
C ILE A 20 5.64 9.94 12.28
N LYS A 21 4.64 9.10 12.57
CA LYS A 21 3.80 9.27 13.76
C LYS A 21 4.59 9.22 15.05
N TYR A 22 5.55 8.31 15.15
CA TYR A 22 6.42 8.19 16.31
C TYR A 22 7.27 9.45 16.51
N PHE A 23 7.89 9.97 15.45
CA PHE A 23 8.70 11.19 15.51
C PHE A 23 7.87 12.42 15.93
N VAL A 24 6.64 12.55 15.42
CA VAL A 24 5.71 13.64 15.81
C VAL A 24 5.36 13.54 17.29
N LYS A 25 4.99 12.35 17.77
CA LYS A 25 4.69 12.12 19.20
C LYS A 25 5.91 12.32 20.09
N ARG A 26 7.10 11.91 19.64
CA ARG A 26 8.36 12.09 20.35
C ARG A 26 8.72 13.57 20.51
N ARG A 27 8.62 14.37 19.43
CA ARG A 27 8.78 15.83 19.51
C ARG A 27 7.78 16.48 20.48
N ARG A 28 6.54 15.99 20.49
CA ARG A 28 5.49 16.45 21.40
C ARG A 28 5.85 16.15 22.86
N PHE A 29 6.38 14.97 23.14
CA PHE A 29 6.82 14.57 24.49
C PHE A 29 7.95 15.46 25.02
N TYR A 30 8.98 15.73 24.21
CA TYR A 30 10.09 16.61 24.61
C TYR A 30 9.69 18.07 24.91
N ARG A 31 8.51 18.51 24.44
CA ARG A 31 8.00 19.87 24.66
C ARG A 31 7.02 19.99 25.83
N ARG A 32 6.75 18.88 26.53
CA ARG A 32 5.88 18.86 27.71
C ARG A 32 6.70 19.00 28.99
N ASN A 33 6.18 19.75 29.96
CA ASN A 33 6.76 19.82 31.30
C ASN A 33 6.34 18.60 32.15
N GLN A 34 6.73 18.56 33.42
CA GLN A 34 6.39 17.48 34.37
C GLN A 34 4.87 17.25 34.55
N TYR A 35 4.04 18.25 34.27
CA TYR A 35 2.58 18.18 34.29
C TYR A 35 1.96 17.79 32.94
N GLY A 36 2.78 17.43 31.94
CA GLY A 36 2.29 17.03 30.61
C GLY A 36 1.79 18.20 29.74
N MET A 37 1.96 19.44 30.20
CA MET A 37 1.53 20.65 29.51
C MET A 37 2.59 21.10 28.50
N GLU A 38 2.17 21.40 27.28
CA GLU A 38 3.07 21.97 26.27
C GLU A 38 3.34 23.44 26.57
N VAL A 39 4.59 23.76 26.89
CA VAL A 39 4.99 25.13 27.21
C VAL A 39 5.41 25.82 25.91
N TYR A 40 4.70 26.91 25.56
CA TYR A 40 4.99 27.74 24.40
C TYR A 40 5.38 29.13 24.86
N LYS A 41 6.43 29.70 24.26
CA LYS A 41 6.88 31.07 24.56
C LYS A 41 5.90 32.12 24.03
N ASN A 42 5.34 31.88 22.83
CA ASN A 42 4.48 32.83 22.10
C ASN A 42 3.26 32.11 21.50
N PHE A 43 2.13 32.82 21.37
CA PHE A 43 0.88 32.30 20.79
C PHE A 43 1.04 31.82 19.33
N ALA A 44 1.84 32.54 18.53
CA ALA A 44 2.13 32.15 17.14
C ALA A 44 2.79 30.76 17.03
N SER A 45 3.70 30.42 17.96
CA SER A 45 4.38 29.12 17.98
C SER A 45 3.43 28.00 18.42
N ALA A 46 2.46 28.30 19.29
CA ALA A 46 1.42 27.36 19.69
C ALA A 46 0.52 26.98 18.51
N SER A 47 0.07 27.98 17.76
CA SER A 47 -0.81 27.77 16.60
C SER A 47 -0.08 27.07 15.45
N ALA A 48 1.14 27.50 15.12
CA ALA A 48 1.95 26.89 14.05
C ALA A 48 2.27 25.41 14.36
N ASN A 49 2.71 25.10 15.58
CA ASN A 49 2.99 23.72 15.97
C ASN A 49 1.72 22.88 16.09
N GLY A 50 0.60 23.46 16.50
CA GLY A 50 -0.69 22.78 16.51
C GLY A 50 -1.13 22.36 15.11
N CYS A 51 -0.99 23.26 14.13
CA CYS A 51 -1.30 22.99 12.73
C CYS A 51 -0.36 21.93 12.14
N LEU A 52 0.96 22.09 12.31
CA LEU A 52 1.96 21.14 11.81
C LEU A 52 1.79 19.74 12.42
N ASN A 53 1.47 19.63 13.70
CA ASN A 53 1.22 18.32 14.33
C ASN A 53 -0.02 17.63 13.75
N LYS A 54 -1.10 18.38 13.50
CA LYS A 54 -2.31 17.84 12.87
C LYS A 54 -2.02 17.39 11.44
N LEU A 55 -1.31 18.22 10.67
CA LEU A 55 -0.94 17.90 9.28
C LEU A 55 -0.03 16.67 9.20
N ALA A 56 1.02 16.61 10.04
CA ALA A 56 1.93 15.46 10.08
C ALA A 56 1.23 14.19 10.57
N SER A 57 0.29 14.30 11.52
CA SER A 57 -0.53 13.17 11.96
C SER A 57 -1.50 12.70 10.87
N LEU A 58 -2.07 13.62 10.09
CA LEU A 58 -2.93 13.31 8.96
C LEU A 58 -2.15 12.59 7.87
N LEU A 59 -0.99 13.13 7.47
CA LEU A 59 -0.09 12.52 6.49
C LEU A 59 0.39 11.13 6.93
N GLY A 60 0.79 10.97 8.20
CA GLY A 60 1.18 9.66 8.74
C GLY A 60 0.03 8.67 8.74
N THR A 61 -1.20 9.10 9.05
CA THR A 61 -2.39 8.22 9.01
C THR A 61 -2.75 7.83 7.58
N ALA A 62 -2.74 8.80 6.65
CA ALA A 62 -2.99 8.55 5.24
C ALA A 62 -1.98 7.56 4.65
N CYS A 63 -0.70 7.71 4.98
CA CYS A 63 0.37 6.82 4.52
C CYS A 63 0.19 5.39 5.05
N ILE A 64 -0.21 5.23 6.32
CA ILE A 64 -0.54 3.91 6.89
C ILE A 64 -1.75 3.29 6.18
N LEU A 65 -2.82 4.05 5.95
CA LEU A 65 -4.02 3.56 5.28
C LEU A 65 -3.73 3.13 3.83
N ILE A 66 -2.98 3.94 3.09
CA ILE A 66 -2.54 3.62 1.72
C ILE A 66 -1.65 2.37 1.72
N GLY A 67 -0.71 2.26 2.66
CA GLY A 67 0.15 1.08 2.80
C GLY A 67 -0.62 -0.20 3.10
N ILE A 68 -1.62 -0.13 3.98
CA ILE A 68 -2.52 -1.26 4.28
C ILE A 68 -3.35 -1.62 3.05
N LEU A 69 -3.95 -0.63 2.37
CA LEU A 69 -4.78 -0.84 1.19
C LEU A 69 -3.98 -1.50 0.06
N LEU A 70 -2.75 -1.06 -0.20
CA LEU A 70 -1.87 -1.67 -1.20
C LEU A 70 -1.45 -3.09 -0.82
N SER A 71 -1.18 -3.34 0.48
CA SER A 71 -0.81 -4.68 0.97
C SER A 71 -1.97 -5.68 0.83
N PHE A 72 -3.21 -5.24 1.08
CA PHE A 72 -4.41 -6.08 0.94
C PHE A 72 -4.91 -6.20 -0.50
N GLY A 73 -4.89 -5.12 -1.27
CA GLY A 73 -5.34 -5.10 -2.67
C GLY A 73 -4.47 -5.95 -3.60
N GLY A 74 -3.15 -5.97 -3.37
CA GLY A 74 -2.23 -6.86 -4.11
C GLY A 74 -2.43 -8.35 -3.80
N CYS A 75 -2.93 -8.68 -2.59
CA CYS A 75 -3.32 -10.05 -2.27
C CYS A 75 -4.60 -10.45 -3.02
N MET A 76 -5.59 -9.55 -3.10
CA MET A 76 -6.84 -9.82 -3.83
C MET A 76 -6.63 -10.01 -5.35
N SER A 77 -5.74 -9.24 -5.98
CA SER A 77 -5.48 -9.41 -7.42
C SER A 77 -4.77 -10.72 -7.75
N LYS A 78 -3.84 -11.16 -6.90
CA LYS A 78 -3.18 -12.48 -7.03
C LYS A 78 -4.10 -13.65 -6.71
N ILE A 79 -5.13 -13.43 -5.90
CA ILE A 79 -6.16 -14.44 -5.60
C ILE A 79 -7.19 -14.51 -6.72
N TRP A 80 -7.49 -13.39 -7.40
CA TRP A 80 -8.52 -13.33 -8.45
C TRP A 80 -8.04 -13.82 -9.82
N HIS A 81 -6.75 -13.73 -10.13
CA HIS A 81 -6.14 -14.37 -11.30
C HIS A 81 -5.32 -15.60 -10.88
N PRO A 82 -5.95 -16.78 -10.73
CA PRO A 82 -5.19 -18.00 -10.78
C PRO A 82 -4.49 -18.06 -12.15
N ALA A 83 -3.20 -18.37 -12.13
CA ALA A 83 -2.41 -18.63 -13.32
C ALA A 83 -2.94 -19.90 -13.99
N ASN A 84 -4.04 -19.77 -14.74
CA ASN A 84 -4.55 -20.82 -15.60
C ASN A 84 -3.88 -20.63 -16.95
N GLY A 85 -2.64 -21.10 -17.05
CA GLY A 85 -2.13 -21.61 -18.30
C GLY A 85 -3.04 -22.72 -18.79
N SER A 86 -4.03 -22.35 -19.57
CA SER A 86 -4.55 -23.11 -20.70
C SER A 86 -4.91 -22.03 -21.70
N ALA A 87 -4.00 -21.62 -22.57
CA ALA A 87 -3.80 -22.36 -23.82
C ALA A 87 -5.13 -22.96 -24.33
N VAL A 88 -6.20 -22.15 -24.36
CA VAL A 88 -7.18 -22.29 -25.43
C VAL A 88 -6.50 -21.66 -26.62
N GLU A 89 -5.55 -22.40 -27.19
CA GLU A 89 -5.34 -22.31 -28.62
C GLU A 89 -6.72 -22.56 -29.23
N LEU A 90 -7.42 -21.47 -29.58
CA LEU A 90 -8.42 -21.53 -30.63
C LEU A 90 -7.66 -21.83 -31.93
N HIS A 91 -7.14 -23.05 -32.03
CA HIS A 91 -6.93 -23.66 -33.32
C HIS A 91 -8.34 -24.01 -33.80
N PRO A 92 -8.93 -23.30 -34.78
CA PRO A 92 -10.22 -23.69 -35.34
C PRO A 92 -10.08 -25.11 -35.88
N THR A 93 -10.64 -26.09 -35.17
CA THR A 93 -10.67 -27.50 -35.58
C THR A 93 -11.59 -27.73 -36.78
N TRP A 94 -12.22 -26.68 -37.31
CA TRP A 94 -13.08 -26.68 -38.50
C TRP A 94 -12.33 -27.02 -39.81
N HIS A 95 -11.00 -27.15 -39.80
CA HIS A 95 -10.23 -27.47 -41.02
C HIS A 95 -10.04 -28.97 -41.31
N LYS A 96 -10.67 -29.89 -40.56
CA LYS A 96 -10.57 -31.34 -40.78
C LYS A 96 -11.92 -32.07 -40.72
N ALA A 97 -12.80 -31.81 -41.69
CA ALA A 97 -13.76 -32.82 -42.14
C ALA A 97 -14.19 -32.52 -43.58
N GLU A 98 -14.30 -33.57 -44.39
CA GLU A 98 -14.87 -33.60 -45.75
C GLU A 98 -13.92 -33.29 -46.93
N LYS A 99 -12.93 -34.16 -47.16
CA LYS A 99 -12.61 -34.58 -48.53
C LYS A 99 -13.14 -36.01 -48.72
N ARG A 100 -14.37 -36.16 -49.21
CA ARG A 100 -14.81 -37.43 -49.77
C ARG A 100 -14.16 -37.61 -51.15
N PRO A 101 -13.45 -38.71 -51.43
CA PRO A 101 -13.11 -39.06 -52.80
C PRO A 101 -14.38 -39.59 -53.47
N ASN A 102 -14.89 -38.87 -54.46
CA ASN A 102 -15.86 -39.44 -55.40
C ASN A 102 -15.07 -40.30 -56.39
N GLY A 103 -15.01 -41.60 -56.10
CA GLY A 103 -14.46 -42.63 -56.97
C GLY A 103 -15.59 -43.59 -57.36
N ASN A 104 -15.73 -43.76 -58.66
CA ASN A 104 -16.65 -44.60 -59.45
C ASN A 104 -18.03 -44.01 -59.76
#